data_AF-A0A1F4NQD7-F1
#
_entry.id   AF-A0A1F4NQD7-F1
#
_cell.length_a   1.000
_cell.length_b   1.000
_cell.length_c   1.000
_cell.angle_alpha   90.00
_cell.angle_beta   90.00
_cell.angle_gamma   90.00
#
_symmetry.space_group_name_H-M   'P 1'
#
loop_
_entity.id
_entity.type
_entity.pdbx_description
1 polymer ?
#
loop_
_entity_poly.entity_id
_entity_poly.type
_entity_poly.pdbx_seq_one_letter_code
_entity_poly.pdbx_strand_id
1 'polypeptide(L)'
;MKKIKSVEQYGQLYMKRFLQDQIAHKDAIYDDWREALEFLFSKVFYRGRRDELSERFMWATLKTLKEIELDPDYNKQLLDNRLQSNGVNNHKDRKMVCEVLDFVFNLPTPYGRNIVKYTIERIKNGKILDIFNELNTIYAIGDKLSSFYIRDVALVFDLEDKLLADDFKYCQPIDTWVKQVAVKLDLIAPQEGDVATIKSAIIDACRGANVSPLLFNAGAWMVGAKSFDLLIERFSTQ
;
A
#
# COMPACT_ATOMS: atom_id res chain seq x y z
N MET A 1 24.36 6.81 -7.72
CA MET A 1 24.09 5.61 -8.56
C MET A 1 24.20 4.28 -7.83
N LYS A 2 25.39 3.82 -7.37
CA LYS A 2 25.51 2.50 -6.69
C LYS A 2 24.57 2.32 -5.50
N LYS A 3 24.44 3.34 -4.64
CA LYS A 3 23.55 3.30 -3.46
C LYS A 3 22.07 3.12 -3.83
N ILE A 4 21.59 3.77 -4.90
CA ILE A 4 20.19 3.67 -5.37
C ILE A 4 19.90 2.24 -5.85
N LYS A 5 20.82 1.65 -6.63
CA LYS A 5 20.73 0.24 -7.04
C LYS A 5 20.76 -0.72 -5.84
N SER A 6 21.54 -0.42 -4.80
CA SER A 6 21.52 -1.22 -3.57
C SER A 6 20.17 -1.15 -2.85
N VAL A 7 19.49 0.01 -2.87
CA VAL A 7 18.14 0.14 -2.28
C VAL A 7 17.12 -0.71 -3.05
N GLU A 8 17.19 -0.73 -4.38
CA GLU A 8 16.35 -1.60 -5.22
C GLU A 8 16.45 -3.09 -4.87
N GLN A 9 17.66 -3.57 -4.53
CA GLN A 9 17.84 -4.96 -4.06
C GLN A 9 17.07 -5.24 -2.76
N TYR A 10 16.94 -4.26 -1.87
CA TYR A 10 16.05 -4.39 -0.70
C TYR A 10 14.57 -4.30 -1.08
N GLY A 11 14.22 -3.66 -2.20
CA GLY A 11 12.89 -3.73 -2.80
C GLY A 11 12.54 -5.14 -3.27
N GLN A 12 13.49 -5.84 -3.88
CA GLN A 12 13.34 -7.25 -4.22
C GLN A 12 13.21 -8.14 -2.97
N LEU A 13 13.96 -7.81 -1.90
CA LEU A 13 13.79 -8.49 -0.62
C LEU A 13 12.42 -8.22 0.01
N TYR A 14 11.91 -6.99 -0.12
CA TYR A 14 10.55 -6.64 0.29
C TYR A 14 9.52 -7.50 -0.43
N MET A 15 9.62 -7.63 -1.77
CA MET A 15 8.77 -8.52 -2.56
C MET A 15 8.77 -9.94 -1.99
N LYS A 16 9.96 -10.49 -1.74
CA LYS A 16 10.11 -11.85 -1.19
C LYS A 16 9.54 -12.01 0.22
N ARG A 17 9.60 -10.99 1.07
CA ARG A 17 9.19 -11.12 2.49
C ARG A 17 7.74 -10.73 2.76
N PHE A 18 7.22 -9.76 2.02
CA PHE A 18 5.95 -9.11 2.33
C PHE A 18 4.91 -9.21 1.23
N LEU A 19 5.31 -9.61 0.02
CA LEU A 19 4.40 -9.78 -1.12
C LEU A 19 4.41 -11.19 -1.71
N GLN A 20 5.26 -12.10 -1.22
CA GLN A 20 5.41 -13.44 -1.79
C GLN A 20 4.09 -14.22 -1.80
N ASP A 21 3.35 -14.19 -0.69
CA ASP A 21 2.06 -14.88 -0.60
C ASP A 21 1.02 -14.26 -1.54
N GLN A 22 0.99 -12.93 -1.64
CA GLN A 22 0.10 -12.22 -2.55
C GLN A 22 0.45 -12.48 -4.02
N ILE A 23 1.73 -12.63 -4.36
CA ILE A 23 2.20 -13.01 -5.70
C ILE A 23 1.79 -14.44 -6.02
N ALA A 24 1.93 -15.36 -5.06
CA ALA A 24 1.54 -16.76 -5.22
C ALA A 24 0.02 -16.94 -5.37
N HIS A 25 -0.77 -16.05 -4.78
CA HIS A 25 -2.24 -16.10 -4.78
C HIS A 25 -2.90 -14.95 -5.54
N LYS A 26 -2.17 -14.31 -6.48
CA LYS A 26 -2.66 -13.12 -7.19
C LYS A 26 -3.92 -13.37 -8.02
N ASP A 27 -4.12 -14.60 -8.51
CA ASP A 27 -5.33 -14.98 -9.24
C ASP A 27 -6.55 -14.97 -8.32
N ALA A 28 -6.42 -15.47 -7.09
CA ALA A 28 -7.49 -15.39 -6.08
C ALA A 28 -7.80 -13.93 -5.72
N ILE A 29 -6.78 -13.07 -5.57
CA ILE A 29 -6.94 -11.63 -5.35
C ILE A 29 -7.68 -10.97 -6.53
N TYR A 30 -7.42 -11.41 -7.76
CA TYR A 30 -8.06 -10.87 -8.97
C TYR A 30 -9.52 -11.32 -9.14
N ASP A 31 -9.82 -12.56 -8.75
CA ASP A 31 -11.12 -13.18 -9.00
C ASP A 31 -12.11 -13.05 -7.83
N ASP A 32 -11.63 -12.94 -6.58
CA ASP A 32 -12.46 -12.81 -5.37
C ASP A 32 -12.33 -11.42 -4.75
N TRP A 33 -13.45 -10.70 -4.64
CA TRP A 33 -13.50 -9.36 -4.06
C TRP A 33 -13.15 -9.35 -2.56
N ARG A 34 -13.36 -10.44 -1.83
CA ARG A 34 -12.97 -10.56 -0.41
C ARG A 34 -11.46 -10.68 -0.26
N GLU A 35 -10.80 -11.41 -1.15
CA GLU A 35 -9.33 -11.49 -1.21
C GLU A 35 -8.73 -10.13 -1.60
N ALA A 36 -9.34 -9.42 -2.56
CA ALA A 36 -8.97 -8.05 -2.90
C ALA A 36 -9.15 -7.06 -1.74
N LEU A 37 -10.21 -7.22 -0.95
CA LEU A 37 -10.47 -6.40 0.24
C LEU A 37 -9.44 -6.68 1.34
N GLU A 38 -9.09 -7.95 1.57
CA GLU A 38 -8.01 -8.34 2.48
C GLU A 38 -6.67 -7.75 2.03
N PHE A 39 -6.37 -7.80 0.73
CA PHE A 39 -5.19 -7.17 0.16
C PHE A 39 -5.14 -5.66 0.44
N LEU A 40 -6.23 -4.91 0.21
CA LEU A 40 -6.31 -3.48 0.53
C LEU A 40 -6.07 -3.23 2.02
N PHE A 41 -6.75 -3.97 2.90
CA PHE A 41 -6.62 -3.81 4.35
C PHE A 41 -5.21 -4.09 4.86
N SER A 42 -4.46 -4.99 4.21
CA SER A 42 -3.03 -5.20 4.50
C SER A 42 -2.15 -3.96 4.27
N LYS A 43 -2.67 -2.90 3.63
CA LYS A 43 -1.96 -1.63 3.40
C LYS A 43 -2.55 -0.51 4.25
N VAL A 44 -3.87 -0.32 4.21
CA VAL A 44 -4.52 0.88 4.76
C VAL A 44 -4.60 0.89 6.30
N PHE A 45 -4.42 -0.25 6.97
CA PHE A 45 -4.31 -0.28 8.43
C PHE A 45 -2.97 0.27 8.97
N TYR A 46 -1.92 0.39 8.14
CA TYR A 46 -0.56 0.78 8.54
C TYR A 46 -0.34 2.31 8.50
N ARG A 47 -1.15 3.02 9.29
CA ARG A 47 -1.24 4.49 9.33
C ARG A 47 -0.18 5.21 10.18
N GLY A 48 0.98 4.59 10.44
CA GLY A 48 2.05 5.19 11.26
C GLY A 48 1.96 4.91 12.76
N ARG A 49 1.25 3.84 13.14
CA ARG A 49 1.32 3.24 14.49
C ARG A 49 2.19 1.99 14.44
N ARG A 50 2.49 1.42 15.61
CA ARG A 50 3.17 0.11 15.72
C ARG A 50 2.49 -0.97 14.87
N ASP A 51 3.31 -1.76 14.18
CA ASP A 51 2.85 -2.77 13.24
C ASP A 51 1.96 -3.81 13.93
N GLU A 52 2.31 -4.27 15.14
CA GLU A 52 1.53 -5.30 15.86
C GLU A 52 0.11 -4.81 16.19
N LEU A 53 -0.05 -3.51 16.44
CA LEU A 53 -1.36 -2.93 16.69
C LEU A 53 -2.17 -2.80 15.39
N SER A 54 -1.52 -2.46 14.28
CA SER A 54 -2.16 -2.40 12.96
C SER A 54 -2.64 -3.78 12.53
N GLU A 55 -1.79 -4.79 12.67
CA GLU A 55 -2.11 -6.19 12.39
C GLU A 55 -3.29 -6.67 13.23
N ARG A 56 -3.27 -6.42 14.55
CA ARG A 56 -4.37 -6.82 15.43
C ARG A 56 -5.71 -6.24 15.00
N PHE A 57 -5.74 -4.96 14.63
CA PHE A 57 -6.97 -4.33 14.17
C PHE A 57 -7.41 -4.84 12.81
N MET A 58 -6.47 -5.03 11.88
CA MET A 58 -6.75 -5.62 10.56
C MET A 58 -7.36 -7.02 10.71
N TRP A 59 -6.74 -7.90 11.50
CA TRP A 59 -7.24 -9.26 11.70
C TRP A 59 -8.60 -9.30 12.40
N ALA A 60 -8.81 -8.44 13.39
CA ALA A 60 -10.11 -8.29 14.04
C ALA A 60 -11.19 -7.83 13.05
N THR A 61 -10.86 -6.89 12.15
CA THR A 61 -11.75 -6.47 11.06
C THR A 61 -12.05 -7.64 10.13
N LEU A 62 -11.04 -8.31 9.58
CA LEU A 62 -11.23 -9.43 8.64
C LEU A 62 -12.07 -10.55 9.25
N LYS A 63 -11.81 -10.90 10.51
CA LYS A 63 -12.62 -11.87 11.25
C LYS A 63 -14.08 -11.42 11.34
N THR A 64 -14.32 -10.17 11.72
CA THR A 64 -15.68 -9.61 11.81
C THR A 64 -16.41 -9.67 10.46
N LEU A 65 -15.72 -9.35 9.36
CA LEU A 65 -16.30 -9.35 8.01
C LEU A 65 -16.53 -10.76 7.45
N LYS A 66 -15.85 -11.79 7.98
CA LYS A 66 -16.09 -13.21 7.66
C LYS A 66 -17.32 -13.76 8.37
N GLU A 67 -17.66 -13.21 9.55
CA GLU A 67 -18.80 -13.65 10.38
C GLU A 67 -20.13 -12.98 10.01
N ILE A 68 -20.11 -12.04 9.06
CA ILE A 68 -21.31 -11.33 8.62
C ILE A 68 -21.52 -11.49 7.12
N GLU A 69 -22.79 -11.59 6.75
CA GLU A 69 -23.18 -11.37 5.37
C GLU A 69 -23.07 -9.87 5.07
N LEU A 70 -22.39 -9.56 3.97
CA LEU A 70 -22.13 -8.20 3.53
C LEU A 70 -22.94 -7.96 2.26
N ASP A 71 -23.91 -7.07 2.36
CA ASP A 71 -24.72 -6.57 1.24
C ASP A 71 -24.58 -5.03 1.12
N PRO A 72 -24.95 -4.43 -0.03
CA PRO A 72 -24.82 -2.99 -0.24
C PRO A 72 -25.56 -2.10 0.78
N ASP A 73 -26.61 -2.61 1.41
CA ASP A 73 -27.47 -1.91 2.37
C ASP A 73 -27.16 -2.30 3.83
N TYR A 74 -25.95 -2.84 4.08
CA TYR A 74 -25.52 -3.26 5.41
C TYR A 74 -25.66 -2.14 6.46
N ASN A 75 -26.07 -2.52 7.67
CA ASN A 75 -26.23 -1.56 8.76
C ASN A 75 -24.86 -1.12 9.31
N LYS A 76 -24.42 0.09 8.93
CA LYS A 76 -23.14 0.68 9.34
C LYS A 76 -22.97 0.79 10.85
N GLN A 77 -24.02 1.14 11.59
CA GLN A 77 -23.94 1.24 13.04
C GLN A 77 -23.78 -0.14 13.69
N LEU A 78 -24.48 -1.15 13.17
CA LEU A 78 -24.30 -2.53 13.62
C LEU A 78 -22.88 -3.02 13.33
N LEU A 79 -22.34 -2.71 12.15
CA LEU A 79 -20.95 -3.04 11.80
C LEU A 79 -19.96 -2.33 12.73
N ASP A 80 -20.10 -1.02 12.97
CA ASP A 80 -19.22 -0.26 13.87
C ASP A 80 -19.20 -0.88 15.27
N ASN A 81 -20.38 -1.20 15.80
CA ASN A 81 -20.54 -1.85 17.10
C ASN A 81 -19.84 -3.23 17.13
N ARG A 82 -20.04 -4.06 16.10
CA ARG A 82 -19.40 -5.38 16.01
C ARG A 82 -17.88 -5.28 15.91
N LEU A 83 -17.36 -4.38 15.06
CA LEU A 83 -15.93 -4.13 14.94
C LEU A 83 -15.34 -3.68 16.28
N GLN A 84 -16.04 -2.80 17.01
CA GLN A 84 -15.62 -2.38 18.35
C GLN A 84 -15.60 -3.56 19.33
N SER A 85 -16.67 -4.34 19.41
CA SER A 85 -16.77 -5.51 20.28
C SER A 85 -15.70 -6.57 19.97
N ASN A 86 -15.30 -6.71 18.70
CA ASN A 86 -14.25 -7.63 18.27
C ASN A 86 -12.82 -7.06 18.39
N GLY A 87 -12.66 -5.88 19.01
CA GLY A 87 -11.35 -5.38 19.41
C GLY A 87 -10.74 -4.32 18.49
N VAL A 88 -11.48 -3.83 17.48
CA VAL A 88 -11.09 -2.65 16.69
C VAL A 88 -11.38 -1.37 17.50
N ASN A 89 -10.60 -1.18 18.56
CA ASN A 89 -10.74 -0.11 19.56
C ASN A 89 -10.21 1.24 19.06
N ASN A 90 -10.50 1.57 17.80
CA ASN A 90 -10.15 2.84 17.18
C ASN A 90 -11.28 3.26 16.22
N HIS A 91 -12.04 4.27 16.61
CA HIS A 91 -13.16 4.77 15.81
C HIS A 91 -12.75 5.20 14.41
N LYS A 92 -11.53 5.75 14.23
CA LYS A 92 -11.06 6.16 12.91
C LYS A 92 -10.88 4.98 11.96
N ASP A 93 -10.40 3.85 12.46
CA ASP A 93 -10.24 2.66 11.63
C ASP A 93 -11.58 1.99 11.33
N ARG A 94 -12.51 1.96 12.28
CA ARG A 94 -13.85 1.43 12.02
C ARG A 94 -14.61 2.26 10.99
N LYS A 95 -14.53 3.59 11.09
CA LYS A 95 -15.06 4.49 10.06
C LYS A 95 -14.42 4.25 8.70
N MET A 96 -13.09 4.09 8.64
CA MET A 96 -12.39 3.72 7.41
C MET A 96 -12.90 2.41 6.82
N VAL A 97 -13.14 1.37 7.64
CA VAL A 97 -13.70 0.09 7.16
C VAL A 97 -15.07 0.28 6.53
N CYS A 98 -15.98 1.03 7.17
CA CYS A 98 -17.29 1.31 6.58
C CYS A 98 -17.18 2.04 5.24
N GLU A 99 -16.34 3.08 5.15
CA GLU A 99 -16.19 3.84 3.91
C GLU A 99 -15.46 3.04 2.80
N VAL A 100 -14.55 2.14 3.16
CA VAL A 100 -13.98 1.17 2.21
C VAL A 100 -15.07 0.22 1.70
N LEU A 101 -15.94 -0.28 2.57
CA LEU A 101 -17.06 -1.14 2.16
C LEU A 101 -18.02 -0.40 1.22
N ASP A 102 -18.38 0.85 1.56
CA ASP A 102 -19.17 1.70 0.69
C ASP A 102 -18.50 1.88 -0.68
N PHE A 103 -17.19 2.13 -0.69
CA PHE A 103 -16.43 2.27 -1.92
C PHE A 103 -16.51 1.01 -2.80
N VAL A 104 -16.22 -0.18 -2.22
CA VAL A 104 -16.23 -1.43 -3.00
C VAL A 104 -17.63 -1.83 -3.46
N PHE A 105 -18.67 -1.56 -2.67
CA PHE A 105 -20.06 -1.82 -3.07
C PHE A 105 -20.55 -0.92 -4.21
N ASN A 106 -19.98 0.28 -4.33
CA ASN A 106 -20.30 1.24 -5.39
C ASN A 106 -19.38 1.15 -6.61
N LEU A 107 -18.45 0.18 -6.66
CA LEU A 107 -17.64 -0.05 -7.85
C LEU A 107 -18.50 -0.43 -9.06
N PRO A 108 -18.13 -0.02 -10.28
CA PRO A 108 -18.89 -0.38 -11.48
C PRO A 108 -19.05 -1.90 -11.64
N THR A 109 -20.22 -2.34 -12.12
CA THR A 109 -20.62 -3.75 -12.22
C THR A 109 -19.57 -4.69 -12.83
N PRO A 110 -18.80 -4.33 -13.88
CA PRO A 110 -17.78 -5.22 -14.47
C PRO A 110 -16.69 -5.68 -13.50
N TYR A 111 -16.49 -4.96 -12.39
CA TYR A 111 -15.45 -5.24 -11.40
C TYR A 111 -15.94 -6.11 -10.24
N GLY A 112 -17.27 -6.31 -10.07
CA GLY A 112 -17.81 -7.22 -9.07
C GLY A 112 -17.35 -6.91 -7.63
N ARG A 113 -17.23 -5.62 -7.27
CA ARG A 113 -16.71 -5.13 -5.98
C ARG A 113 -15.20 -5.38 -5.77
N ASN A 114 -14.51 -5.96 -6.74
CA ASN A 114 -13.08 -6.24 -6.62
C ASN A 114 -12.26 -4.96 -6.88
N ILE A 115 -11.78 -4.35 -5.80
CA ILE A 115 -10.99 -3.12 -5.85
C ILE A 115 -9.65 -3.30 -6.56
N VAL A 116 -9.03 -4.48 -6.44
CA VAL A 116 -7.75 -4.76 -7.10
C VAL A 116 -7.95 -4.85 -8.60
N LYS A 117 -8.95 -5.61 -9.08
CA LYS A 117 -9.33 -5.67 -10.48
C LYS A 117 -9.66 -4.28 -11.04
N TYR A 118 -10.43 -3.49 -10.30
CA TYR A 118 -10.71 -2.11 -10.67
C TYR A 118 -9.42 -1.29 -10.81
N THR A 119 -8.53 -1.35 -9.82
CA THR A 119 -7.25 -0.62 -9.78
C THR A 119 -6.34 -1.00 -10.96
N ILE A 120 -6.22 -2.30 -11.26
CA ILE A 120 -5.44 -2.82 -12.39
C ILE A 120 -5.94 -2.22 -13.71
N GLU A 121 -7.26 -2.22 -13.92
CA GLU A 121 -7.84 -1.66 -15.14
C GLU A 121 -7.71 -0.13 -15.20
N ARG A 122 -7.74 0.58 -14.05
CA ARG A 122 -7.40 2.01 -14.03
C ARG A 122 -5.95 2.26 -14.44
N ILE A 123 -4.99 1.47 -13.94
CA ILE A 123 -3.58 1.58 -14.33
C ILE A 123 -3.41 1.33 -15.83
N LYS A 124 -3.92 0.20 -16.34
CA LYS A 124 -3.78 -0.17 -17.77
C LYS A 124 -4.37 0.85 -18.73
N ASN A 125 -5.40 1.59 -18.30
CA ASN A 125 -6.07 2.60 -19.10
C ASN A 125 -5.53 4.03 -18.88
N GLY A 126 -4.40 4.20 -18.17
CA GLY A 126 -3.81 5.52 -17.91
C GLY A 126 -4.63 6.39 -16.96
N LYS A 127 -5.45 5.77 -16.10
CA LYS A 127 -6.39 6.43 -15.18
C LYS A 127 -6.00 6.26 -13.72
N ILE A 128 -4.69 6.18 -13.44
CA ILE A 128 -4.15 6.01 -12.08
C ILE A 128 -4.47 7.21 -11.17
N LEU A 129 -4.50 8.44 -11.71
CA LEU A 129 -4.87 9.64 -10.96
C LEU A 129 -6.30 9.51 -10.41
N ASP A 130 -7.22 8.96 -11.20
CA ASP A 130 -8.61 8.82 -10.80
C ASP A 130 -8.75 7.87 -9.60
N ILE A 131 -8.15 6.66 -9.67
CA ILE A 131 -8.16 5.73 -8.53
C ILE A 131 -7.42 6.30 -7.32
N PHE A 132 -6.31 7.01 -7.54
CA PHE A 132 -5.59 7.67 -6.45
C PHE A 132 -6.47 8.71 -5.74
N ASN A 133 -7.18 9.55 -6.49
CA ASN A 133 -8.10 10.55 -5.95
C ASN A 133 -9.29 9.90 -5.24
N GLU A 134 -9.90 8.89 -5.85
CA GLU A 134 -11.00 8.11 -5.28
C GLU A 134 -10.62 7.50 -3.92
N LEU A 135 -9.46 6.84 -3.83
CA LEU A 135 -8.94 6.29 -2.57
C LEU A 135 -8.72 7.36 -1.50
N ASN A 136 -8.23 8.54 -1.88
CA ASN A 136 -8.01 9.67 -0.96
C ASN A 136 -9.30 10.28 -0.41
N THR A 137 -10.46 9.97 -1.00
CA THR A 137 -11.76 10.40 -0.45
C THR A 137 -12.21 9.53 0.73
N ILE A 138 -11.65 8.32 0.86
CA ILE A 138 -12.02 7.39 1.93
C ILE A 138 -11.39 7.84 3.25
N TYR A 139 -12.18 7.88 4.31
CA TYR A 139 -11.75 8.38 5.61
C TYR A 139 -10.49 7.66 6.11
N ALA A 140 -9.53 8.46 6.56
CA ALA A 140 -8.21 8.03 7.04
C ALA A 140 -7.29 7.38 5.99
N ILE A 141 -7.70 7.30 4.72
CA ILE A 141 -6.83 6.94 3.59
C ILE A 141 -6.43 8.24 2.90
N GLY A 142 -5.14 8.58 2.98
CA GLY A 142 -4.57 9.75 2.33
C GLY A 142 -3.39 9.37 1.42
N ASP A 143 -2.69 10.38 0.88
CA ASP A 143 -1.66 10.24 -0.15
C ASP A 143 -0.74 9.03 0.05
N LYS A 144 -0.17 8.89 1.27
CA LYS A 144 0.71 7.78 1.63
C LYS A 144 0.01 6.42 1.45
N LEU A 145 -1.17 6.23 2.02
CA LEU A 145 -1.84 4.92 2.02
C LEU A 145 -2.40 4.56 0.64
N SER A 146 -2.93 5.54 -0.08
CA SER A 146 -3.33 5.38 -1.49
C SER A 146 -2.14 4.96 -2.34
N SER A 147 -1.00 5.66 -2.19
CA SER A 147 0.22 5.33 -2.93
C SER A 147 0.79 3.97 -2.55
N PHE A 148 0.70 3.60 -1.26
CA PHE A 148 1.18 2.30 -0.77
C PHE A 148 0.37 1.16 -1.37
N TYR A 149 -0.96 1.27 -1.36
CA TYR A 149 -1.82 0.29 -2.00
C TYR A 149 -1.57 0.17 -3.51
N ILE A 150 -1.54 1.29 -4.23
CA ILE A 150 -1.33 1.29 -5.69
C ILE A 150 0.05 0.72 -6.07
N ARG A 151 1.11 1.09 -5.33
CA ARG A 151 2.47 0.54 -5.53
C ARG A 151 2.46 -0.97 -5.43
N ASP A 152 1.82 -1.51 -4.39
CA ASP A 152 1.82 -2.95 -4.15
C ASP A 152 0.93 -3.70 -5.16
N VAL A 153 -0.17 -3.12 -5.63
CA VAL A 153 -0.92 -3.66 -6.79
C VAL A 153 -0.01 -3.73 -8.01
N ALA A 154 0.70 -2.64 -8.34
CA ALA A 154 1.57 -2.60 -9.50
C ALA A 154 2.72 -3.62 -9.42
N LEU A 155 3.28 -3.84 -8.22
CA LEU A 155 4.33 -4.83 -7.97
C LEU A 155 3.81 -6.28 -8.06
N VAL A 156 2.69 -6.59 -7.43
CA VAL A 156 2.13 -7.96 -7.40
C VAL A 156 1.65 -8.41 -8.78
N PHE A 157 1.08 -7.48 -9.56
CA PHE A 157 0.52 -7.75 -10.88
C PHE A 157 1.44 -7.37 -12.05
N ASP A 158 2.70 -7.03 -11.76
CA ASP A 158 3.73 -6.71 -12.77
C ASP A 158 3.27 -5.64 -13.78
N LEU A 159 2.82 -4.49 -13.26
CA LEU A 159 2.20 -3.41 -14.05
C LEU A 159 3.12 -2.21 -14.27
N GLU A 160 4.40 -2.27 -13.87
CA GLU A 160 5.30 -1.12 -13.98
C GLU A 160 5.47 -0.67 -15.44
N ASP A 161 5.45 -1.60 -16.40
CA ASP A 161 5.52 -1.32 -17.84
C ASP A 161 4.26 -0.62 -18.39
N LYS A 162 3.17 -0.57 -17.61
CA LYS A 162 1.93 0.13 -17.96
C LYS A 162 1.89 1.56 -17.41
N LEU A 163 2.83 1.94 -16.56
CA LEU A 163 2.85 3.27 -15.94
C LEU A 163 3.46 4.30 -16.90
N LEU A 164 2.77 5.44 -17.08
CA LEU A 164 3.33 6.59 -17.75
C LEU A 164 4.37 7.28 -16.85
N ALA A 165 5.19 8.15 -17.45
CA ALA A 165 6.24 8.83 -16.69
C ALA A 165 5.68 9.65 -15.50
N ASP A 166 4.51 10.26 -15.65
CA ASP A 166 3.91 11.05 -14.57
C ASP A 166 3.14 10.22 -13.55
N ASP A 167 2.90 8.93 -13.83
CA ASP A 167 2.08 8.05 -13.00
C ASP A 167 2.82 7.58 -11.75
N PHE A 168 4.15 7.50 -11.82
CA PHE A 168 4.97 6.98 -10.72
C PHE A 168 4.74 7.71 -9.40
N LYS A 169 4.38 9.01 -9.42
CA LYS A 169 4.09 9.79 -8.19
C LYS A 169 2.90 9.26 -7.41
N TYR A 170 1.97 8.54 -8.04
CA TYR A 170 0.85 7.89 -7.38
C TYR A 170 1.21 6.51 -6.82
N CYS A 171 2.43 6.03 -7.05
CA CYS A 171 2.99 4.78 -6.53
C CYS A 171 4.11 5.03 -5.49
N GLN A 172 4.30 6.27 -5.03
CA GLN A 172 5.38 6.66 -4.12
C GLN A 172 4.85 6.99 -2.71
N PRO A 173 4.55 6.00 -1.85
CA PRO A 173 4.22 6.33 -0.46
C PRO A 173 5.43 6.99 0.21
N ILE A 174 5.24 8.21 0.72
CA ILE A 174 6.26 8.93 1.50
C ILE A 174 5.90 8.81 2.97
N ASP A 175 6.62 7.94 3.68
CA ASP A 175 6.59 7.86 5.13
C ASP A 175 7.91 8.34 5.75
N THR A 176 8.01 8.22 7.07
CA THR A 176 9.20 8.63 7.82
C THR A 176 10.46 7.89 7.37
N TRP A 177 10.37 6.61 7.00
CA TRP A 177 11.53 5.81 6.58
C TRP A 177 11.99 6.14 5.18
N VAL A 178 11.04 6.20 4.23
CA VAL A 178 11.33 6.59 2.84
C VAL A 178 11.96 7.98 2.81
N LYS A 179 11.42 8.93 3.57
CA LYS A 179 11.98 10.28 3.69
C LYS A 179 13.40 10.26 4.27
N GLN A 180 13.64 9.53 5.36
CA GLN A 180 14.98 9.44 5.96
C GLN A 180 16.01 8.82 5.00
N VAL A 181 15.63 7.76 4.27
CA VAL A 181 16.51 7.16 3.26
C VAL A 181 16.80 8.16 2.14
N ALA A 182 15.80 8.89 1.65
CA ALA A 182 16.01 9.90 0.61
C ALA A 182 16.97 11.02 1.08
N VAL A 183 16.88 11.48 2.33
CA VAL A 183 17.84 12.42 2.94
C VAL A 183 19.24 11.82 3.02
N LYS A 184 19.38 10.57 3.49
CA LYS A 184 20.69 9.90 3.64
C LYS A 184 21.37 9.56 2.32
N LEU A 185 20.61 9.56 1.23
CA LEU A 185 21.11 9.37 -0.13
C LEU A 185 21.32 10.69 -0.88
N ASP A 186 21.19 11.83 -0.19
CA ASP A 186 21.34 13.18 -0.75
C ASP A 186 20.37 13.45 -1.91
N LEU A 187 19.18 12.82 -1.89
CA LEU A 187 18.14 13.05 -2.90
C LEU A 187 17.30 14.29 -2.57
N ILE A 188 17.16 14.59 -1.28
CA ILE A 188 16.41 15.73 -0.76
C ILE A 188 17.14 16.34 0.44
N ALA A 189 16.85 17.61 0.73
CA ALA A 189 17.36 18.26 1.92
C ALA A 189 16.65 17.74 3.20
N PRO A 190 17.32 17.72 4.37
CA PRO A 190 16.71 17.25 5.62
C PRO A 190 15.39 17.95 6.00
N GLN A 191 15.30 19.24 5.69
CA GLN A 191 14.14 20.09 5.96
C GLN A 191 13.04 20.01 4.90
N GLU A 192 13.26 19.30 3.80
CA GLU A 192 12.25 19.18 2.74
C GLU A 192 10.98 18.55 3.30
N GLY A 193 9.87 19.26 3.21
CA GLY A 193 8.59 18.87 3.78
C GLY A 193 7.52 18.59 2.73
N ASP A 194 7.71 19.09 1.50
CA ASP A 194 6.73 18.98 0.43
C ASP A 194 6.76 17.57 -0.18
N VAL A 195 5.65 16.85 -0.03
CA VAL A 195 5.53 15.44 -0.47
C VAL A 195 5.70 15.32 -1.99
N ALA A 196 5.18 16.27 -2.77
CA ALA A 196 5.30 16.23 -4.23
C ALA A 196 6.76 16.38 -4.67
N THR A 197 7.49 17.31 -4.06
CA THR A 197 8.93 17.52 -4.29
C THR A 197 9.74 16.27 -3.93
N ILE A 198 9.44 15.63 -2.78
CA ILE A 198 10.11 14.39 -2.38
C ILE A 198 9.85 13.26 -3.40
N LYS A 199 8.59 13.09 -3.83
CA LYS A 199 8.23 12.08 -4.84
C LYS A 199 9.00 12.29 -6.14
N SER A 200 9.02 13.51 -6.66
CA SER A 200 9.73 13.86 -7.91
C SER A 200 11.22 13.59 -7.78
N ALA A 201 11.87 14.04 -6.71
CA ALA A 201 13.30 13.83 -6.49
C ALA A 201 13.68 12.34 -6.46
N ILE A 202 12.87 11.51 -5.80
CA ILE A 202 13.06 10.05 -5.77
C ILE A 202 12.91 9.45 -7.18
N ILE A 203 11.85 9.81 -7.90
CA ILE A 203 11.57 9.28 -9.24
C ILE A 203 12.69 9.64 -10.22
N ASP A 204 13.12 10.89 -10.23
CA ASP A 204 14.18 11.38 -11.12
C ASP A 204 15.51 10.69 -10.83
N ALA A 205 15.85 10.51 -9.55
CA ALA A 205 17.05 9.80 -9.14
C ALA A 205 17.01 8.31 -9.54
N CYS A 206 15.85 7.66 -9.43
CA CYS A 206 15.68 6.26 -9.86
C CYS A 206 15.84 6.12 -11.37
N ARG A 207 15.18 6.99 -12.16
CA ARG A 207 15.29 7.01 -13.63
C ARG A 207 16.71 7.26 -14.09
N GLY A 208 17.39 8.27 -13.54
CA GLY A 208 18.79 8.55 -13.85
C GLY A 208 19.74 7.41 -13.49
N ALA A 209 19.34 6.52 -12.58
CA ALA A 209 20.11 5.32 -12.20
C ALA A 209 19.66 4.04 -12.92
N ASN A 210 18.64 4.10 -13.78
CA ASN A 210 17.95 2.95 -14.37
C ASN A 210 17.52 1.92 -13.32
N VAL A 211 16.76 2.40 -12.33
CA VAL A 211 16.20 1.65 -11.21
C VAL A 211 14.69 1.84 -11.19
N SER A 212 13.94 0.78 -10.87
CA SER A 212 12.48 0.86 -10.67
C SER A 212 12.16 1.79 -9.50
N PRO A 213 11.39 2.88 -9.70
CA PRO A 213 10.95 3.73 -8.60
C PRO A 213 10.05 2.98 -7.60
N LEU A 214 9.30 1.97 -8.03
CA LEU A 214 8.44 1.16 -7.15
C LEU A 214 9.30 0.31 -6.21
N LEU A 215 10.29 -0.41 -6.77
CA LEU A 215 11.21 -1.23 -5.98
C LEU A 215 12.13 -0.38 -5.11
N PHE A 216 12.60 0.77 -5.59
CA PHE A 216 13.34 1.70 -4.74
C PHE A 216 12.51 2.12 -3.53
N ASN A 217 11.24 2.50 -3.72
CA ASN A 217 10.38 2.93 -2.62
C ASN A 217 10.15 1.81 -1.59
N ALA A 218 9.81 0.60 -2.07
CA ALA A 218 9.71 -0.58 -1.21
C ALA A 218 11.02 -0.88 -0.47
N GLY A 219 12.14 -0.77 -1.17
CA GLY A 219 13.47 -0.96 -0.62
C GLY A 219 13.87 0.10 0.39
N ALA A 220 13.51 1.37 0.18
CA ALA A 220 13.77 2.46 1.11
C ALA A 220 13.03 2.22 2.43
N TRP A 221 11.77 1.77 2.36
CA TRP A 221 11.06 1.33 3.55
C TRP A 221 11.77 0.15 4.23
N MET A 222 12.16 -0.88 3.46
CA MET A 222 12.83 -2.07 3.99
C MET A 222 14.15 -1.71 4.70
N VAL A 223 14.97 -0.85 4.09
CA VAL A 223 16.24 -0.37 4.67
C VAL A 223 16.00 0.43 5.94
N GLY A 224 15.01 1.32 5.97
CA GLY A 224 14.73 2.14 7.16
C GLY A 224 14.11 1.32 8.29
N ALA A 225 12.94 0.73 8.03
CA ALA A 225 12.10 0.08 9.02
C ALA A 225 12.67 -1.24 9.56
N LYS A 226 13.48 -1.95 8.76
CA LYS A 226 14.05 -3.27 9.12
C LYS A 226 15.58 -3.24 9.21
N SER A 227 16.19 -2.06 9.35
CA SER A 227 17.65 -1.87 9.39
C SER A 227 18.37 -2.79 10.38
N PHE A 228 17.85 -2.93 11.60
CA PHE A 228 18.46 -3.77 12.63
C PHE A 228 18.39 -5.26 12.27
N ASP A 229 17.22 -5.74 11.85
CA ASP A 229 17.04 -7.15 11.44
C ASP A 229 17.97 -7.50 10.27
N LEU A 230 18.05 -6.62 9.27
CA LEU A 230 18.96 -6.77 8.13
C LEU A 230 20.44 -6.82 8.54
N LEU A 231 20.83 -6.08 9.59
CA LEU A 231 22.19 -6.11 10.12
C LEU A 231 22.47 -7.44 10.82
N ILE A 232 21.55 -7.93 11.64
CA ILE A 232 21.70 -9.20 12.37
C ILE A 232 21.81 -10.40 11.41
N GLU A 233 21.01 -10.42 10.35
CA GLU A 233 21.06 -11.49 9.33
C GLU A 233 22.41 -11.57 8.61
N ARG A 234 23.09 -10.43 8.42
CA ARG A 234 24.43 -10.41 7.82
C ARG A 234 25.48 -11.08 8.70
N PHE A 235 25.31 -11.06 10.02
CA PHE A 235 26.19 -11.81 10.94
C PHE A 235 25.87 -13.30 10.95
N SER A 236 24.66 -13.69 10.55
CA SER A 236 24.20 -15.09 10.55
C SER A 236 24.50 -15.81 9.22
N THR A 237 25.04 -15.11 8.23
CA THR A 237 25.33 -15.61 6.87
C THR A 237 26.84 -15.60 6.53
N GLN A 238 27.70 -15.35 7.52
CA GLN A 238 29.16 -15.56 7.46
C GLN A 238 29.53 -16.86 8.17
#